data_AF-A0A917MMY8-F1
#
_entry.id   AF-A0A917MMY8-F1
#
_cell.length_a   1.000
_cell.length_b   1.000
_cell.length_c   1.000
_cell.angle_alpha   90.00
_cell.angle_beta   90.00
_cell.angle_gamma   90.00
#
_symmetry.space_group_name_H-M   'P 1'
#
loop_
_entity.id
_entity.type
_entity.pdbx_description
1 polymer ?
#
loop_
_entity_poly.entity_id
_entity_poly.type
_entity_poly.pdbx_seq_one_letter_code
_entity_poly.pdbx_strand_id
1 'polypeptide(L)'
;MVDSARRLVPPAQVAELLDIEVDEVIALVQEGRLRGARVGSPARWRIERESVAEYLDAQVEEARRMALWRQSNAASFPELWGTRP
;
A
#
# COMPACT_ATOMS: atom_id res chain seq x y z
N MET A 1 -15.62 1.01 25.50
CA MET A 1 -14.68 2.11 25.16
C MET A 1 -13.38 1.45 24.71
N VAL A 2 -13.29 1.18 23.41
CA VAL A 2 -12.33 0.20 22.87
C VAL A 2 -10.92 0.77 22.72
N ASP A 3 -9.98 -0.16 22.69
CA ASP A 3 -8.50 -0.14 22.67
C ASP A 3 -7.83 0.73 21.57
N SER A 4 -8.46 1.80 21.08
CA SER A 4 -7.97 2.60 19.95
C SER A 4 -6.58 3.21 20.18
N ALA A 5 -6.24 3.54 21.43
CA ALA A 5 -4.92 4.06 21.78
C ALA A 5 -3.78 3.04 21.57
N ARG A 6 -4.06 1.73 21.71
CA ARG A 6 -3.07 0.65 21.51
C ARG A 6 -2.82 0.32 20.03
N ARG A 7 -3.68 0.82 19.14
CA ARG A 7 -3.61 0.58 17.68
C ARG A 7 -2.97 1.72 16.90
N LEU A 8 -2.60 2.82 17.55
CA LEU A 8 -2.01 3.99 16.91
C LEU A 8 -0.49 3.99 17.05
N VAL A 9 0.22 4.15 15.93
CA VAL A 9 1.69 4.19 15.88
C VAL A 9 2.19 5.53 15.33
N PRO A 10 3.39 6.00 15.74
CA PRO A 10 3.98 7.18 15.11
C PRO A 10 4.38 6.89 13.65
N PRO A 11 4.38 7.90 12.76
CA PRO A 11 4.81 7.74 11.37
C PRO A 11 6.21 7.14 11.22
N ALA A 12 7.15 7.50 12.11
CA ALA A 12 8.51 6.94 12.10
C ALA A 12 8.53 5.41 12.23
N GLN A 13 7.67 4.83 13.06
CA GLN A 13 7.58 3.38 13.20
C GLN A 13 6.98 2.71 11.95
N VAL A 14 6.10 3.42 11.23
CA VAL A 14 5.55 2.92 9.97
C VAL A 14 6.59 3.01 8.86
N ALA A 15 7.36 4.10 8.82
CA ALA A 15 8.47 4.30 7.90
C ALA A 15 9.51 3.16 8.04
N GLU A 16 9.92 2.85 9.27
CA GLU A 16 10.81 1.71 9.56
C GLU A 16 10.22 0.36 9.10
N LEU A 17 8.90 0.15 9.26
CA LEU A 17 8.24 -1.09 8.86
C LEU A 17 8.16 -1.25 7.34
N LEU A 18 7.92 -0.15 6.63
CA LEU A 18 7.72 -0.15 5.19
C LEU A 18 9.02 0.11 4.40
N ASP A 19 10.13 0.42 5.08
CA ASP A 19 11.40 0.82 4.50
C ASP A 19 11.26 2.03 3.54
N ILE A 20 10.54 3.06 4.00
CA ILE A 20 10.29 4.33 3.28
C ILE A 20 10.53 5.52 4.20
N GLU A 21 10.59 6.73 3.63
CA GLU A 21 10.76 7.95 4.42
C GLU A 21 9.50 8.34 5.21
N VAL A 22 9.69 9.06 6.33
CA VAL A 22 8.58 9.54 7.16
C VAL A 22 7.63 10.46 6.37
N ASP A 23 8.18 11.28 5.48
CA ASP A 23 7.40 12.17 4.62
C ASP A 23 6.55 11.39 3.62
N GLU A 24 7.02 10.24 3.14
CA GLU A 24 6.24 9.33 2.29
C GLU A 24 5.07 8.71 3.07
N VAL A 25 5.29 8.31 4.33
CA VAL A 25 4.18 7.86 5.20
C VAL A 25 3.13 8.96 5.35
N ILE A 26 3.56 10.21 5.54
CA ILE A 26 2.64 11.35 5.66
C ILE A 26 1.89 11.58 4.34
N ALA A 27 2.56 11.46 3.19
CA ALA A 27 1.93 11.57 1.88
C ALA A 27 0.86 10.50 1.70
N LEU A 28 1.13 9.23 2.06
CA LEU A 28 0.14 8.15 2.02
C LEU A 28 -1.12 8.46 2.87
N VAL A 29 -0.97 9.14 4.00
CA VAL A 29 -2.12 9.59 4.81
C VAL A 29 -2.90 10.68 4.10
N GLN A 30 -2.21 11.66 3.52
CA GLN A 30 -2.85 12.75 2.78
C GLN A 30 -3.57 12.26 1.51
N GLU A 31 -3.03 11.24 0.86
CA GLU A 31 -3.64 10.54 -0.28
C GLU A 31 -4.83 9.64 0.14
N GLY A 32 -5.07 9.47 1.44
CA GLY A 32 -6.11 8.59 1.95
C GLY A 32 -5.79 7.09 1.84
N ARG A 33 -4.54 6.74 1.52
CA ARG A 33 -4.06 5.35 1.43
C ARG A 33 -3.75 4.75 2.80
N LEU A 34 -3.43 5.60 3.78
CA LEU A 34 -3.29 5.24 5.19
C LEU A 34 -4.25 6.06 6.05
N ARG A 35 -4.86 5.43 7.06
CA ARG A 35 -5.68 6.11 8.06
C ARG A 35 -4.81 6.66 9.19
N GLY A 36 -4.99 7.94 9.51
CA GLY A 36 -4.28 8.58 10.61
C GLY A 36 -4.91 9.89 11.05
N ALA A 37 -4.55 10.33 12.25
CA ALA A 37 -5.02 11.57 12.85
C ALA A 37 -3.88 12.35 13.50
N ARG A 38 -4.01 13.67 13.56
CA ARG A 38 -3.13 14.53 14.36
C ARG A 38 -3.68 14.64 15.77
N VAL A 39 -2.86 14.32 16.78
CA VAL A 39 -3.26 14.28 18.19
C VAL A 39 -2.27 15.06 19.05
N GLY A 40 -2.78 15.75 20.08
CA GLY A 40 -1.99 16.46 21.09
C GLY A 40 -1.62 17.90 20.74
N SER A 41 -0.83 18.52 21.62
CA SER A 41 -0.26 19.86 21.44
C SER A 41 1.23 19.83 21.81
N PRO A 42 2.17 20.02 20.86
CA PRO A 42 1.93 20.24 19.44
C PRO A 42 1.32 19.00 18.75
N ALA A 43 0.55 19.24 17.69
CA ALA A 43 -0.14 18.20 16.94
C ALA A 43 0.86 17.23 16.30
N ARG A 44 0.76 15.94 16.64
CA ARG A 44 1.61 14.87 16.07
C ARG A 44 0.75 13.84 15.36
N TRP A 45 1.19 13.38 14.20
CA TRP A 45 0.53 12.31 13.46
C TRP A 45 0.56 10.99 14.24
N ARG A 46 -0.54 10.25 14.11
CA ARG A 46 -0.72 8.89 14.62
C ARG A 46 -1.45 8.09 13.56
N ILE A 47 -0.88 6.95 13.20
CA ILE A 47 -1.33 6.09 12.11
C ILE A 47 -2.01 4.86 12.70
N GLU A 48 -3.13 4.44 12.14
CA GLU A 48 -3.78 3.20 12.51
C GLU A 48 -2.99 2.00 12.00
N ARG A 49 -2.52 1.14 12.91
CA ARG A 49 -1.77 -0.08 12.57
C ARG A 49 -2.52 -0.99 11.60
N GLU A 50 -3.83 -1.11 11.77
CA GLU A 50 -4.70 -1.93 10.92
C GLU A 50 -4.71 -1.43 9.46
N SER A 51 -4.74 -0.10 9.27
CA SER A 51 -4.64 0.48 7.93
C SER A 51 -3.32 0.19 7.23
N VAL A 52 -2.22 0.01 7.98
CA VAL A 52 -0.92 -0.37 7.39
C VAL A 52 -0.95 -1.81 6.88
N ALA A 53 -1.57 -2.72 7.62
CA ALA A 53 -1.75 -4.11 7.17
C ALA A 53 -2.64 -4.17 5.92
N GLU A 54 -3.78 -3.48 5.93
CA GLU A 54 -4.68 -3.37 4.76
C GLU A 54 -3.96 -2.79 3.54
N TYR A 55 -3.12 -1.78 3.73
CA TYR A 55 -2.33 -1.18 2.66
C TYR A 55 -1.39 -2.20 2.02
N LEU A 56 -0.64 -2.96 2.83
CA LEU A 56 0.28 -3.98 2.34
C LEU A 56 -0.44 -5.09 1.58
N ASP A 57 -1.57 -5.56 2.10
CA ASP A 57 -2.40 -6.56 1.43
C ASP A 57 -2.86 -6.07 0.04
N ALA A 58 -3.28 -4.80 -0.05
CA ALA A 58 -3.64 -4.19 -1.32
C ALA A 58 -2.44 -4.09 -2.29
N GLN A 59 -1.23 -3.77 -1.81
CA GLN A 59 -0.03 -3.73 -2.66
C GLN A 59 0.36 -5.11 -3.18
N VAL A 60 0.27 -6.15 -2.34
CA VAL A 60 0.56 -7.53 -2.74
C VAL A 60 -0.43 -8.01 -3.79
N GLU A 61 -1.71 -7.72 -3.62
CA GLU A 61 -2.74 -8.12 -4.59
C GLU A 61 -2.58 -7.37 -5.93
N GLU A 62 -2.21 -6.08 -5.91
CA GLU A 62 -1.86 -5.34 -7.13
C GLU A 62 -0.70 -6.00 -7.87
N ALA A 63 0.40 -6.29 -7.17
CA ALA A 63 1.56 -6.95 -7.76
C ALA A 63 1.21 -8.33 -8.35
N ARG A 64 0.33 -9.07 -7.67
CA ARG A 64 -0.19 -10.36 -8.14
C ARG A 64 -0.99 -10.20 -9.44
N ARG A 65 -1.92 -9.23 -9.50
CA ARG A 65 -2.69 -8.95 -10.72
C ARG A 65 -1.78 -8.58 -11.88
N MET A 66 -0.80 -7.71 -11.66
CA MET A 66 0.17 -7.32 -12.70
C MET A 66 0.99 -8.51 -13.21
N ALA A 67 1.41 -9.43 -12.32
CA ALA A 67 2.16 -10.63 -12.72
C ALA A 67 1.33 -11.56 -13.63
N LEU A 68 0.05 -11.76 -13.32
CA LEU A 68 -0.86 -12.57 -14.13
C LEU A 68 -1.08 -11.94 -15.51
N TRP A 69 -1.29 -10.62 -15.58
CA TRP A 69 -1.40 -9.91 -16.86
C TRP A 69 -0.16 -10.08 -17.74
N ARG A 70 1.05 -9.99 -17.16
CA ARG A 70 2.31 -10.22 -17.91
C ARG A 70 2.41 -11.63 -18.47
N GLN A 71 2.01 -12.64 -17.69
CA GLN A 71 2.06 -14.04 -18.12
C GLN A 71 1.07 -14.33 -19.25
N SER A 72 -0.16 -13.82 -19.16
CA SER A 72 -1.16 -13.98 -20.21
C SER A 72 -0.71 -13.36 -21.54
N ASN A 73 -0.11 -12.17 -21.50
CA ASN A 73 0.39 -11.50 -22.72
C ASN A 73 1.55 -12.27 -23.39
N ALA A 74 2.42 -12.91 -22.60
CA ALA A 74 3.51 -13.74 -23.10
C ALA A 74 3.03 -15.07 -23.72
N ALA A 75 1.89 -15.60 -23.29
CA ALA A 75 1.31 -16.84 -23.80
C ALA A 75 0.38 -16.66 -25.02
N SER A 76 -0.03 -15.43 -25.34
CA SER A 76 -1.09 -15.15 -26.33
C SER A 76 -0.66 -15.06 -27.81
N PHE A 77 0.55 -15.46 -28.22
CA PHE A 77 0.95 -15.29 -29.63
C PHE A 77 1.74 -16.46 -30.26
N PRO A 78 1.03 -17.51 -30.75
CA PRO A 78 1.55 -18.35 -31.85
C PRO A 78 0.89 -18.12 -33.22
N GLU A 79 -0.37 -17.67 -33.33
CA GLU A 79 -1.10 -17.72 -34.62
C GLU A 79 -1.20 -16.40 -35.42
N LEU A 80 -0.66 -15.28 -34.94
CA LEU A 80 -0.80 -13.98 -35.62
C LEU A 80 0.23 -13.71 -36.74
N TRP A 81 1.18 -14.62 -36.98
CA TRP A 81 2.10 -14.54 -38.11
C TRP A 81 1.49 -15.30 -39.27
N GLY A 82 0.47 -14.67 -39.86
CA GLY A 82 -0.21 -15.18 -41.03
C GLY A 82 0.79 -15.55 -42.13
N THR A 83 0.65 -16.75 -42.66
CA THR A 83 0.78 -16.94 -44.09
C THR A 83 -0.37 -17.84 -44.51
N ARG A 84 -1.27 -17.26 -45.28
CA ARG A 84 -2.30 -17.93 -46.06
C ARG A 84 -2.25 -17.28 -47.44
N PRO A 85 -2.56 -17.97 -48.55
CA PRO A 85 -2.66 -19.41 -48.80
C PRO A 85 -1.42 -20.01 -49.47
#